data_AF-A0A117K7K1-F1
#
_entry.id   AF-A0A117K7K1-F1
#
_cell.length_a   1.000
_cell.length_b   1.000
_cell.length_c   1.000
_cell.angle_alpha   90.00
_cell.angle_beta   90.00
_cell.angle_gamma   90.00
#
_symmetry.space_group_name_H-M   'P 1'
#
loop_
_entity.id
_entity.type
_entity.pdbx_description
1 polymer ?
#
loop_
_entity_poly.entity_id
_entity_poly.type
_entity_poly.pdbx_seq_one_letter_code
_entity_poly.pdbx_strand_id
1 'polypeptide(L)'
;MRTHNLKYRCEIALLHADLSGFRAQEINCWRFVFDDITDDRNFKPVYLLNIDRFKLDLKTNKAISSGFALSLFESPDAIKAKFIKLNSNKKNFPKLIGKNAAFAKLPYCGLNDEPSTSGHFDLHEFNGIDFVKLFTIDKTILGGDN
;
A
#
# COMPACT_ATOMS: atom_id res chain seq x y z
N MET A 1 18.34 -13.35 16.56
CA MET A 1 17.44 -12.91 15.46
C MET A 1 16.25 -12.21 16.08
N ARG A 2 15.97 -10.94 15.75
CA ARG A 2 14.67 -10.35 16.07
C ARG A 2 13.63 -11.09 15.21
N THR A 3 12.68 -11.75 15.85
CA THR A 3 11.48 -12.27 15.18
C THR A 3 10.66 -11.05 14.76
N HIS A 4 10.68 -10.74 13.46
CA HIS A 4 9.87 -9.64 12.94
C HIS A 4 8.41 -10.07 12.93
N ASN A 5 7.61 -9.49 13.84
CA ASN A 5 6.16 -9.71 13.87
C ASN A 5 5.48 -8.76 12.88
N LEU A 6 4.59 -9.29 12.04
CA LEU A 6 3.67 -8.47 11.23
C LEU A 6 2.82 -7.57 12.14
N LYS A 7 2.59 -6.33 11.72
CA LYS A 7 1.83 -5.35 12.49
C LYS A 7 0.37 -5.74 12.66
N TYR A 8 -0.27 -6.21 11.60
CA TYR A 8 -1.67 -6.66 11.60
C TYR A 8 -1.78 -8.19 11.63
N ARG A 9 -0.92 -8.85 12.41
CA ARG A 9 -0.83 -10.32 12.45
C ARG A 9 -2.18 -10.96 12.79
N CYS A 10 -2.91 -10.40 13.76
CA CYS A 10 -4.18 -10.96 14.22
C CYS A 10 -5.25 -10.89 13.13
N GLU A 11 -5.33 -9.76 12.44
CA GLU A 11 -6.28 -9.50 11.36
C GLU A 11 -5.98 -10.40 10.15
N ILE A 12 -4.71 -10.53 9.78
CA ILE A 12 -4.28 -11.42 8.70
C ILE A 12 -4.58 -12.89 9.04
N ALA A 13 -4.33 -13.30 10.29
CA ALA A 13 -4.63 -14.67 10.75
C ALA A 13 -6.12 -14.97 10.76
N LEU A 14 -6.97 -14.00 11.14
CA LEU A 14 -8.43 -14.12 11.11
C LEU A 14 -8.95 -14.41 9.68
N LEU A 15 -8.26 -13.90 8.66
CA LEU A 15 -8.62 -14.12 7.26
C LEU A 15 -8.01 -15.40 6.66
N HIS A 16 -7.34 -16.23 7.47
CA HIS A 16 -6.67 -17.46 7.03
C HIS A 16 -5.74 -17.26 5.83
N ALA A 17 -5.06 -16.11 5.79
CA ALA A 17 -4.24 -15.73 4.64
C ALA A 17 -3.03 -16.66 4.48
N ASP A 18 -2.83 -17.16 3.26
CA ASP A 18 -1.60 -17.85 2.89
C ASP A 18 -0.54 -16.82 2.46
N LEU A 19 0.46 -16.62 3.31
CA LEU A 19 1.61 -15.77 3.03
C LEU A 19 2.86 -16.57 2.63
N SER A 20 2.72 -17.86 2.29
CA SER A 20 3.84 -18.72 1.93
C SER A 20 4.59 -18.27 0.66
N GLY A 21 3.94 -17.51 -0.21
CA GLY A 21 4.56 -16.87 -1.38
C GLY A 21 5.24 -15.53 -1.08
N PHE A 22 5.00 -14.93 0.08
CA PHE A 22 5.51 -13.60 0.39
C PHE A 22 6.94 -13.67 0.94
N ARG A 23 7.75 -12.66 0.63
CA ARG A 23 9.17 -12.60 1.03
C ARG A 23 9.48 -11.27 1.68
N ALA A 24 10.40 -11.29 2.66
CA ALA A 24 11.02 -10.09 3.15
C ALA A 24 12.26 -9.81 2.29
N GLN A 25 12.28 -8.67 1.60
CA GLN A 25 13.39 -8.28 0.75
C GLN A 25 13.51 -6.76 0.70
N GLU A 26 14.66 -6.29 0.23
CA GLU A 26 14.80 -4.90 -0.18
C GLU A 26 14.08 -4.69 -1.52
N ILE A 27 13.38 -3.57 -1.66
CA ILE A 27 12.62 -3.29 -2.88
C ILE A 27 12.49 -1.78 -3.13
N ASN A 28 12.68 -1.38 -4.39
CA ASN A 28 12.33 -0.04 -4.85
C ASN A 28 10.84 0.00 -5.11
N CYS A 29 10.15 1.01 -4.59
CA CYS A 29 8.71 1.07 -4.73
C CYS A 29 8.15 2.49 -4.75
N TRP A 30 6.91 2.54 -5.21
CA TRP A 30 6.12 3.74 -5.35
C TRP A 30 4.77 3.55 -4.65
N ARG A 31 4.23 4.63 -4.07
CA ARG A 31 2.91 4.65 -3.44
C ARG A 31 2.20 5.97 -3.68
N PHE A 32 0.87 5.93 -3.74
CA PHE A 32 0.06 7.13 -3.69
C PHE A 32 0.06 7.75 -2.30
N VAL A 33 0.27 9.06 -2.23
CA VAL A 33 0.25 9.82 -0.98
C VAL A 33 -0.42 11.19 -1.15
N PHE A 34 -0.87 11.76 -0.04
CA PHE A 34 -1.40 13.12 0.04
C PHE A 34 -0.29 14.17 -0.10
N ASP A 35 -0.64 15.46 0.04
CA ASP A 35 0.31 16.57 -0.11
C ASP A 35 1.37 16.61 1.00
N ASP A 36 1.01 16.13 2.19
CA ASP A 36 1.90 15.99 3.33
C ASP A 36 2.25 14.51 3.51
N ILE A 37 3.55 14.19 3.55
CA ILE A 37 4.03 12.83 3.76
C ILE A 37 3.70 12.32 5.17
N THR A 38 3.56 13.23 6.13
CA THR A 38 3.22 12.93 7.53
C THR A 38 1.73 12.65 7.74
N ASP A 39 0.91 12.80 6.70
CA ASP A 39 -0.52 12.48 6.75
C ASP A 39 -0.72 11.01 7.13
N ASP A 40 -1.46 10.78 8.22
CA ASP A 40 -1.64 9.47 8.83
C ASP A 40 -2.37 8.48 7.93
N ARG A 41 -3.05 8.95 6.89
CA ARG A 41 -3.75 8.13 5.89
C ARG A 41 -2.80 7.52 4.88
N ASN A 42 -1.62 8.12 4.64
CA ASN A 42 -0.67 7.65 3.62
C ASN A 42 -0.29 6.19 3.81
N PHE A 43 -0.01 5.78 5.05
CA PHE A 43 0.51 4.46 5.38
C PHE A 43 -0.47 3.61 6.17
N LYS A 44 -1.77 3.80 5.92
CA LYS A 44 -2.84 2.92 6.42
C LYS A 44 -3.32 1.97 5.32
N PRO A 45 -3.51 0.68 5.63
CA PRO A 45 -4.24 -0.23 4.77
C PRO A 45 -5.69 0.21 4.53
N VAL A 46 -6.28 -0.26 3.44
CA VAL A 46 -7.62 0.18 3.01
C VAL A 46 -8.73 -0.18 4.00
N TYR A 47 -8.61 -1.30 4.72
CA TYR A 47 -9.55 -1.68 5.77
C TYR A 47 -9.46 -0.81 7.02
N LEU A 48 -8.30 -0.18 7.26
CA LEU A 48 -8.14 0.80 8.34
C LEU A 48 -8.53 2.21 7.91
N LEU A 49 -8.42 2.54 6.62
CA LEU A 49 -8.94 3.79 6.06
C LEU A 49 -10.48 3.80 5.98
N ASN A 50 -11.09 2.63 5.76
CA ASN A 50 -12.53 2.49 5.66
C ASN A 50 -12.99 1.19 6.33
N ILE A 51 -13.33 1.30 7.62
CA ILE A 51 -13.77 0.16 8.42
C ILE A 51 -15.10 -0.42 7.94
N ASP A 52 -15.98 0.38 7.35
CA ASP A 52 -17.25 -0.10 6.83
C ASP A 52 -17.07 -0.96 5.59
N ARG A 53 -16.05 -0.69 4.78
CA ARG A 53 -15.61 -1.59 3.71
C ARG A 53 -15.18 -2.93 4.28
N PHE A 54 -14.38 -2.95 5.35
CA PHE A 54 -13.97 -4.21 5.98
C PHE A 54 -15.17 -5.00 6.50
N LYS A 55 -16.10 -4.34 7.23
CA LYS A 55 -17.33 -4.99 7.73
C LYS A 55 -18.17 -5.57 6.60
N LEU A 56 -18.33 -4.83 5.50
CA LEU A 56 -19.09 -5.29 4.35
C LEU A 56 -18.42 -6.48 3.66
N ASP A 57 -17.11 -6.41 3.42
CA ASP A 57 -16.35 -7.49 2.81
C ASP A 57 -16.36 -8.74 3.71
N LEU A 58 -16.26 -8.57 5.03
CA LEU A 58 -16.38 -9.67 5.99
C LEU A 58 -17.77 -10.32 5.96
N LYS A 59 -18.85 -9.51 6.01
CA LYS A 59 -20.24 -10.00 5.94
C LYS A 59 -20.55 -10.72 4.63
N THR A 60 -19.91 -10.32 3.53
CA THR A 60 -20.12 -10.89 2.20
C THR A 60 -19.09 -11.94 1.81
N ASN A 61 -18.24 -12.37 2.75
CA ASN A 61 -17.16 -13.34 2.55
C ASN A 61 -16.19 -12.97 1.40
N LYS A 62 -15.89 -11.67 1.28
CA LYS A 62 -14.95 -11.06 0.32
C LYS A 62 -13.73 -10.44 1.00
N ALA A 63 -13.64 -10.54 2.33
CA ALA A 63 -12.51 -10.01 3.06
C ALA A 63 -11.23 -10.78 2.71
N ILE A 64 -10.17 -10.06 2.34
CA ILE A 64 -8.87 -10.62 1.94
C ILE A 64 -7.72 -9.90 2.65
N SER A 65 -6.59 -10.59 2.81
CA SER A 65 -5.41 -10.05 3.51
C SER A 65 -4.87 -8.77 2.89
N SER A 66 -4.94 -8.63 1.56
CA SER A 66 -4.56 -7.39 0.84
C SER A 66 -5.27 -6.14 1.40
N GLY A 67 -6.44 -6.28 2.01
CA GLY A 67 -7.12 -5.18 2.68
C GLY A 67 -6.38 -4.60 3.90
N PHE A 68 -5.47 -5.39 4.49
CA PHE A 68 -4.54 -5.05 5.57
C PHE A 68 -3.09 -4.86 5.09
N ALA A 69 -2.84 -4.88 3.78
CA ALA A 69 -1.53 -4.58 3.20
C ALA A 69 -1.45 -3.11 2.74
N LEU A 70 -0.22 -2.63 2.56
CA LEU A 70 0.05 -1.42 1.79
C LEU A 70 0.15 -1.77 0.31
N SER A 71 -0.74 -1.21 -0.51
CA SER A 71 -0.60 -1.23 -1.97
C SER A 71 0.59 -0.40 -2.44
N LEU A 72 1.52 -1.05 -3.15
CA LEU A 72 2.75 -0.46 -3.69
C LEU A 72 2.90 -0.79 -5.18
N PHE A 73 3.79 -0.07 -5.86
CA PHE A 73 4.09 -0.25 -7.28
C PHE A 73 5.60 -0.35 -7.51
N GLU A 74 6.03 -1.25 -8.37
CA GLU A 74 7.45 -1.51 -8.64
C GLU A 74 8.13 -0.40 -9.47
N SER A 75 7.35 0.41 -10.21
CA SER A 75 7.88 1.39 -11.15
C SER A 75 7.05 2.67 -11.20
N PRO A 76 7.65 3.80 -11.61
CA PRO A 76 6.93 5.06 -11.83
C PRO A 76 5.85 4.93 -12.92
N ASP A 77 6.10 4.12 -13.95
CA ASP A 77 5.14 3.88 -15.03
C ASP A 77 3.92 3.09 -14.53
N ALA A 78 4.13 2.09 -13.68
CA ALA A 78 3.05 1.29 -13.08
C ALA A 78 2.11 2.15 -12.22
N ILE A 79 2.66 2.98 -11.32
CA ILE A 79 1.85 3.87 -10.48
C ILE A 79 1.12 4.92 -11.32
N LYS A 80 1.77 5.49 -12.35
CA LYS A 80 1.15 6.46 -13.25
C LYS A 80 0.01 5.86 -14.06
N ALA A 81 0.23 4.69 -14.66
CA ALA A 81 -0.81 3.95 -15.39
C ALA A 81 -2.00 3.62 -14.47
N LYS A 82 -1.73 3.20 -13.23
CA LYS A 82 -2.77 2.93 -12.23
C LYS A 82 -3.54 4.21 -11.87
N PHE A 83 -2.85 5.33 -11.69
CA PHE A 83 -3.48 6.62 -11.38
C PHE A 83 -4.44 7.05 -12.48
N ILE A 84 -3.97 7.06 -13.73
CA ILE A 84 -4.78 7.42 -14.90
C ILE A 84 -6.03 6.55 -14.99
N LYS A 85 -5.87 5.22 -14.85
CA LYS A 85 -6.98 4.26 -14.88
C LYS A 85 -8.00 4.50 -13.77
N LEU A 86 -7.57 4.87 -12.56
CA LEU A 86 -8.48 5.05 -11.44
C LEU A 86 -9.15 6.43 -11.45
N ASN A 87 -8.42 7.47 -11.84
CA ASN A 87 -8.94 8.82 -11.94
C ASN A 87 -9.99 8.96 -13.05
N SER A 88 -9.83 8.26 -14.17
CA SER A 88 -10.84 8.24 -15.25
C SER A 88 -12.16 7.60 -14.83
N ASN A 89 -12.09 6.57 -13.97
CA ASN A 89 -13.27 5.84 -13.49
C ASN A 89 -13.92 6.47 -12.26
N LYS A 90 -13.16 7.22 -11.45
CA LYS A 90 -13.61 7.76 -10.16
C LYS A 90 -13.03 9.16 -9.96
N LYS A 91 -13.79 10.21 -10.30
CA LYS A 91 -13.36 11.62 -10.19
C LYS A 91 -12.89 12.05 -8.78
N ASN A 92 -13.33 11.36 -7.73
CA ASN A 92 -12.93 11.64 -6.35
C ASN A 92 -11.77 10.75 -5.84
N PHE A 93 -11.19 9.90 -6.69
CA PHE A 93 -10.14 8.97 -6.30
C PHE A 93 -8.92 9.64 -5.64
N PRO A 94 -8.39 10.78 -6.16
CA PRO A 94 -7.24 11.43 -5.52
C PRO A 94 -7.54 11.96 -4.11
N LYS A 95 -8.82 12.25 -3.80
CA LYS A 95 -9.24 12.66 -2.45
C LYS A 95 -9.23 11.51 -1.44
N LEU A 96 -9.31 10.27 -1.92
CA LEU A 96 -9.42 9.09 -1.07
C LEU A 96 -8.05 8.51 -0.72
N ILE A 97 -7.07 8.63 -1.61
CA ILE A 97 -5.79 7.92 -1.48
C ILE A 97 -4.55 8.77 -1.75
N GLY A 98 -4.74 10.05 -2.07
CA GLY A 98 -3.66 10.95 -2.46
C GLY A 98 -3.55 11.19 -3.96
N LYS A 99 -2.93 12.33 -4.31
CA LYS A 99 -2.70 12.77 -5.69
C LYS A 99 -1.22 12.78 -6.08
N ASN A 100 -0.33 12.52 -5.14
CA ASN A 100 1.11 12.48 -5.37
C ASN A 100 1.61 11.04 -5.39
N ALA A 101 2.77 10.83 -5.98
CA ALA A 101 3.53 9.60 -5.82
C ALA A 101 4.67 9.86 -4.83
N ALA A 102 4.96 8.88 -3.99
CA ALA A 102 6.17 8.87 -3.19
C ALA A 102 7.00 7.62 -3.51
N PHE A 103 8.31 7.81 -3.50
CA PHE A 103 9.30 6.78 -3.76
C PHE A 103 9.99 6.37 -2.46
N ALA A 104 10.31 5.09 -2.33
CA ALA A 104 11.20 4.57 -1.30
C ALA A 104 12.06 3.43 -1.83
N LYS A 105 13.28 3.35 -1.28
CA LYS A 105 14.09 2.12 -1.28
C LYS A 105 13.83 1.41 0.04
N LEU A 106 12.87 0.51 0.06
CA LEU A 106 12.46 -0.17 1.29
C LEU A 106 13.50 -1.22 1.67
N PRO A 107 13.95 -1.25 2.94
CA PRO A 107 14.71 -2.37 3.46
C PRO A 107 13.76 -3.54 3.78
N TYR A 108 14.24 -4.55 4.51
CA TYR A 108 13.45 -5.66 5.07
C TYR A 108 12.40 -5.19 6.11
N CYS A 109 11.37 -4.50 5.65
CA CYS A 109 10.36 -3.84 6.48
C CYS A 109 8.99 -4.54 6.49
N GLY A 110 8.87 -5.68 5.82
CA GLY A 110 7.64 -6.46 5.80
C GLY A 110 7.77 -7.68 4.90
N LEU A 111 6.62 -8.30 4.62
CA LEU A 111 6.47 -9.37 3.65
C LEU A 111 5.72 -8.83 2.44
N ASN A 112 6.32 -8.93 1.26
CA ASN A 112 5.69 -8.55 0.00
C ASN A 112 5.45 -9.78 -0.89
N ASP A 113 4.37 -9.74 -1.68
CA ASP A 113 4.21 -10.65 -2.81
C ASP A 113 5.04 -10.18 -4.01
N GLU A 114 4.98 -10.98 -5.07
CA GLU A 114 5.58 -10.62 -6.35
C GLU A 114 4.71 -9.57 -7.07
N PRO A 115 5.31 -8.56 -7.72
CA PRO A 115 4.57 -7.63 -8.56
C PRO A 115 3.69 -8.35 -9.59
N SER A 116 2.42 -7.98 -9.61
CA SER A 116 1.48 -8.38 -10.66
C SER A 116 1.89 -7.84 -12.03
N THR A 117 1.23 -8.27 -13.09
CA THR A 117 1.46 -7.75 -14.47
C THR A 117 1.21 -6.24 -14.62
N SER A 118 0.55 -5.61 -13.64
CA SER A 118 0.38 -4.16 -13.58
C SER A 118 1.45 -3.43 -12.75
N GLY A 119 2.45 -4.17 -12.28
CA GLY A 119 3.50 -3.70 -11.37
C GLY A 119 3.04 -3.42 -9.95
N HIS A 120 1.79 -3.80 -9.59
CA HIS A 120 1.28 -3.65 -8.22
C HIS A 120 1.66 -4.86 -7.37
N PHE A 121 2.03 -4.60 -6.12
CA PHE A 121 2.26 -5.62 -5.08
C PHE A 121 1.75 -5.12 -3.72
N ASP A 122 1.50 -6.06 -2.82
CA ASP A 122 1.05 -5.86 -1.46
C ASP A 122 2.22 -6.01 -0.48
N LEU A 123 2.38 -5.06 0.43
CA LEU A 123 3.33 -5.14 1.54
C LEU A 123 2.62 -5.27 2.88
N HIS A 124 2.83 -6.38 3.57
CA HIS A 124 2.47 -6.57 4.98
C HIS A 124 3.61 -6.10 5.88
N GLU A 125 3.45 -4.90 6.45
CA GLU A 125 4.49 -4.26 7.27
C GLU A 125 4.81 -5.01 8.58
N PHE A 126 6.07 -4.99 8.97
CA PHE A 126 6.50 -5.37 10.32
C PHE A 126 6.14 -4.31 11.35
N ASN A 127 6.10 -4.71 12.62
CA ASN A 127 5.91 -3.78 13.73
C ASN A 127 7.07 -2.78 13.84
N GLY A 128 6.73 -1.52 14.13
CA GLY A 128 7.69 -0.45 14.41
C GLY A 128 8.32 0.20 13.18
N ILE A 129 7.83 -0.08 11.98
CA ILE A 129 8.30 0.59 10.76
C ILE A 129 7.67 1.99 10.67
N ASP A 130 8.53 2.99 10.42
CA ASP A 130 8.15 4.38 10.24
C ASP A 130 8.29 4.77 8.76
N PHE A 131 7.25 4.53 7.98
CA PHE A 131 7.26 4.79 6.54
C PHE A 131 7.36 6.28 6.18
N VAL A 132 6.98 7.19 7.09
CA VAL A 132 7.13 8.63 6.88
C VAL A 132 8.59 9.00 6.69
N LYS A 133 9.52 8.29 7.36
CA LYS A 133 10.97 8.49 7.22
C LYS A 133 11.58 7.80 5.99
N LEU A 134 10.87 6.86 5.39
CA LEU A 134 11.38 6.05 4.28
C LEU A 134 10.95 6.56 2.91
N PHE A 135 9.80 7.22 2.84
CA PHE A 135 9.22 7.70 1.59
C PHE A 135 9.49 9.19 1.37
N THR A 136 9.79 9.55 0.12
CA THR A 136 9.92 10.94 -0.34
C THR A 136 8.93 11.19 -1.46
N ILE A 137 8.15 12.27 -1.36
CA ILE A 137 7.21 12.68 -2.42
C ILE A 137 7.98 13.08 -3.68
N ASP A 138 7.63 12.48 -4.81
CA ASP A 138 8.09 12.88 -6.13
C ASP A 138 6.93 13.49 -6.92
N LYS A 139 7.00 14.81 -7.11
CA LYS A 139 5.98 15.60 -7.80
C LYS A 139 6.00 15.42 -9.32
N THR A 140 7.02 14.78 -9.88
CA THR A 140 7.21 14.66 -11.34
C THR A 140 6.43 13.49 -11.96
N ILE A 141 5.99 12.51 -11.16
CA ILE A 141 5.43 11.26 -11.67
C ILE A 141 3.96 11.38 -12.10
N LEU A 142 3.10 11.90 -11.22
CA LEU A 142 1.65 11.93 -11.44
C LEU A 142 1.15 13.26 -12.04
N GLY A 143 2.06 14.21 -12.23
CA GLY A 143 1.72 15.57 -12.67
C GLY A 143 1.06 16.35 -11.55
N GLY A 144 1.88 17.00 -10.71
CA GLY A 144 1.43 18.25 -10.10
C GLY A 144 1.45 19.32 -11.19
N ASP A 145 0.40 20.13 -11.28
CA ASP A 145 0.31 21.26 -12.21
C ASP A 145 1.62 22.07 -12.25
N ASN A 146 2.00 22.51 -13.46
CA ASN A 146 2.96 23.61 -13.66
C ASN A 146 2.50 24.86 -12.90
#